data_AF-A0A356E8X4-F1
#
_entry.id   AF-A0A356E8X4-F1
#
_cell.length_a   1.000
_cell.length_b   1.000
_cell.length_c   1.000
_cell.angle_alpha   90.00
_cell.angle_beta   90.00
_cell.angle_gamma   90.00
#
_symmetry.space_group_name_H-M   'P 1'
#
loop_
_entity.id
_entity.type
_entity.pdbx_description
1 polymer ?
#
loop_
_entity_poly.entity_id
_entity_poly.type
_entity_poly.pdbx_seq_one_letter_code
_entity_poly.pdbx_strand_id
1 'polypeptide(L)' 'MGITALAFDFGTKSIGCAVGQSITGTAQALPAFKARDGIPNWENIGQCVQQWKP' A
#
# COMPACT_ATOMS: atom_id res chain seq x y z
N MET A 1 -22.25 0.48 -1.45
CA MET A 1 -21.01 -0.16 -0.99
C MET A 1 -19.84 0.59 -1.61
N GLY A 2 -18.88 1.01 -0.80
CA GLY A 2 -17.64 1.62 -1.30
C GLY A 2 -16.51 0.59 -1.36
N ILE A 3 -15.54 0.82 -2.24
CA ILE A 3 -14.33 0.02 -2.37
C ILE A 3 -13.17 0.84 -1.80
N THR A 4 -12.41 0.25 -0.89
CA THR A 4 -11.08 0.72 -0.51
C THR A 4 -10.07 -0.08 -1.33
N ALA A 5 -9.04 0.55 -1.88
CA ALA A 5 -8.03 -0.17 -2.65
C ALA A 5 -6.64 0.21 -2.18
N LEU A 6 -5.75 -0.77 -2.03
CA LEU A 6 -4.30 -0.54 -1.87
C LEU A 6 -3.61 -0.80 -3.21
N ALA A 7 -2.74 0.12 -3.59
CA ALA A 7 -1.89 -0.01 -4.77
C ALA A 7 -0.43 -0.02 -4.36
N PHE A 8 0.35 -0.94 -4.94
CA PHE A 8 1.78 -1.09 -4.68
C PHE A 8 2.55 -0.92 -5.99
N ASP A 9 3.57 -0.06 -5.94
CA ASP A 9 4.52 0.14 -7.04
C ASP A 9 5.82 -0.59 -6.70
N PHE A 10 6.07 -1.71 -7.37
CA PHE A 10 7.18 -2.60 -7.02
C PHE A 10 8.54 -1.99 -7.38
N GLY A 11 9.48 -2.04 -6.44
CA GLY A 11 10.87 -1.74 -6.68
C GLY A 11 11.79 -2.57 -5.80
N THR A 12 12.99 -2.85 -6.32
CA THR A 12 13.95 -3.75 -5.65
C THR A 12 14.53 -3.17 -4.36
N LYS A 13 14.50 -1.83 -4.21
CA LYS A 13 14.97 -1.09 -3.03
C LYS A 13 13.85 -0.40 -2.25
N SER A 14 12.76 -0.05 -2.92
CA SER A 14 11.65 0.70 -2.35
C SER A 14 10.39 0.34 -3.13
N ILE A 15 9.32 0.02 -2.41
CA ILE A 15 8.01 -0.28 -2.95
C ILE A 15 7.08 0.88 -2.57
N GLY A 16 6.60 1.63 -3.55
CA GLY A 16 5.62 2.69 -3.33
C GLY A 16 4.27 2.11 -2.89
N CYS A 17 3.51 2.88 -2.11
CA CYS A 17 2.17 2.47 -1.65
C CYS A 17 1.20 3.64 -1.70
N ALA A 18 -0.05 3.38 -2.06
CA ALA A 18 -1.14 4.36 -2.00
C ALA A 18 -2.45 3.67 -1.61
N VAL A 19 -3.36 4.43 -1.01
CA VAL A 19 -4.73 4.00 -0.72
C VAL A 19 -5.73 4.85 -1.51
N GLY A 20 -6.72 4.20 -2.11
CA GLY A 20 -7.83 4.83 -2.83
C GLY A 20 -9.18 4.54 -2.18
N GLN A 21 -10.11 5.49 -2.30
CA GLN A 21 -11.48 5.40 -1.79
C GLN A 21 -12.47 5.67 -2.91
N SER A 22 -13.30 4.69 -3.27
CA SER A 22 -14.21 4.81 -4.42
C SER A 22 -15.36 5.81 -4.18
N ILE A 23 -15.72 6.06 -2.91
CA ILE A 23 -16.81 6.97 -2.55
C ILE A 23 -16.41 8.42 -2.86
N THR A 24 -15.18 8.81 -2.52
CA THR A 24 -14.64 10.15 -2.79
C THR A 24 -13.98 10.24 -4.15
N GLY A 25 -13.63 9.11 -4.77
CA GLY A 25 -12.88 9.07 -6.02
C GLY A 25 -11.44 9.60 -5.87
N THR A 26 -10.90 9.56 -4.66
CA THR A 26 -9.58 10.11 -4.34
C THR A 26 -8.61 9.02 -3.92
N ALA A 27 -7.31 9.31 -4.06
CA ALA A 27 -6.23 8.48 -3.56
C ALA A 27 -5.22 9.33 -2.78
N GLN A 28 -4.53 8.70 -1.84
CA GLN A 28 -3.48 9.30 -1.03
C GLN A 28 -2.25 8.41 -1.02
N ALA A 29 -1.08 9.02 -1.14
CA ALA A 29 0.19 8.32 -0.98
C ALA A 29 0.39 7.88 0.48
N LEU A 30 0.81 6.63 0.65
CA LEU A 30 1.26 6.07 1.93
C LEU A 30 2.80 6.01 1.95
N PRO A 31 3.42 5.86 3.13
CA PRO A 31 4.86 5.65 3.20
C PRO A 31 5.29 4.43 2.36
N ALA A 32 6.37 4.58 1.60
CA ALA A 32 6.95 3.49 0.84
C ALA A 32 7.57 2.43 1.76
N PHE A 33 7.52 1.16 1.34
CA PHE A 33 8.17 0.06 2.04
C PHE A 33 9.59 -0.09 1.53
N LYS A 34 10.58 0.00 2.42
CA LYS A 34 11.95 -0.38 2.06
C LYS A 34 11.98 -1.88 1.70
N ALA A 35 12.67 -2.19 0.62
CA ALA A 35 12.89 -3.55 0.16
C ALA A 35 14.38 -3.83 0.01
N ARG A 36 14.76 -5.09 0.13
CA ARG A 36 16.10 -5.58 -0.21
C ARG A 36 15.93 -6.67 -1.26
N ASP A 37 16.48 -6.44 -2.45
CA ASP A 37 16.35 -7.33 -3.60
C ASP A 37 14.88 -7.67 -3.93
N GLY A 38 13.99 -6.67 -3.78
CA GLY A 38 12.55 -6.81 -4.02
C GLY A 38 11.77 -7.42 -2.86
N ILE A 39 12.43 -7.74 -1.75
CA ILE A 39 11.81 -8.35 -0.57
C ILE A 39 11.60 -7.26 0.49
N PRO A 40 10.36 -6.82 0.73
CA PRO A 40 10.04 -5.90 1.82
C PRO A 40 9.92 -6.62 3.17
N ASN A 41 9.77 -5.87 4.26
CA ASN A 41 9.27 -6.44 5.50
C ASN A 41 7.75 -6.71 5.36
N TRP A 42 7.37 -7.99 5.26
CA TRP A 42 5.99 -8.42 5.12
C TRP A 42 5.10 -8.10 6.32
N GLU A 43 5.66 -7.96 7.52
CA GLU A 43 4.90 -7.56 8.71
C GLU A 43 4.33 -6.15 8.55
N ASN A 44 5.13 -5.22 8.02
CA ASN A 44 4.69 -3.85 7.75
C ASN A 44 3.59 -3.81 6.67
N ILE A 45 3.68 -4.67 5.65
CA ILE A 45 2.64 -4.80 4.64
C ILE A 45 1.35 -5.36 5.26
N GLY A 46 1.47 -6.39 6.09
CA GLY A 46 0.34 -6.98 6.82
C GLY A 46 -0.39 -5.97 7.70
N GLN A 47 0.37 -5.16 8.46
CA GLN A 47 -0.19 -4.06 9.27
C GLN A 47 -0.93 -3.04 8.40
N CYS A 48 -0.37 -2.67 7.25
CA CYS A 48 -1.02 -1.74 6.31
C CYS A 48 -2.33 -2.31 5.77
N VAL A 49 -2.36 -3.58 5.35
CA VAL A 49 -3.57 -4.25 4.88
C VAL A 49 -4.62 -4.33 6.00
N GLN A 50 -4.21 -4.69 7.23
CA GLN A 50 -5.12 -4.77 8.36
C GLN A 50 -5.69 -3.40 8.77
N GLN A 51 -4.89 -2.34 8.64
CA GLN A 51 -5.31 -0.97 8.94
C GLN A 51 -6.37 -0.51 7.95
N TRP A 52 -6.13 -0.67 6.64
CA TRP A 52 -6.99 -0.10 5.60
C TRP A 52 -8.15 -0.99 5.20
N LYS A 53 -8.05 -2.31 5.43
CA LYS A 53 -9.08 -3.30 5.06
C LYS A 53 -9.62 -3.08 3.64
N PRO A 54 -8.72 -3.03 2.64
CA PRO A 54 -9.12 -2.88 1.24
C PRO A 54 -10.11 -3.97 0.81
#